data_AF-A0A817CP20-F1
#
_entry.id   AF-A0A817CP20-F1
#
_cell.length_a   1.000
_cell.length_b   1.000
_cell.length_c   1.000
_cell.angle_alpha   90.00
_cell.angle_beta   90.00
_cell.angle_gamma   90.00
#
_symmetry.space_group_name_H-M   'P 1'
#
loop_
_entity.id
_entity.type
_entity.pdbx_description
1 polymer ?
#
loop_
_entity_poly.entity_id
_entity_poly.type
_entity_poly.pdbx_seq_one_letter_code
_entity_poly.pdbx_strand_id
1 'polypeptide(L)'
;MGISVGTMIMGRILDDQEDLKESKSFELDLTQPVIPFESPQWGNYVVGVLALFLELPIGSGLSSSASIEVAMSLLCCKAEQTYGNVPCGIMNQYTSCLAKADHVILIDCQNNTSRYVLFNDKNLCILVTNSNVKYDLVSEKFAENVGQCQYAAKILGHQTLRDVASIDEFKQARDKMSPVTYRRAHYVITEMQRTQAGAQALENRDYNEFSHLMYESHESLRKYFEVSCVELDQLVDLARSVDGVFGSRMTGAGFGSCTVTLVKKSSIEKCMKTINNNYKDKASFLSI
;
A
#
# COMPACT_ATOMS: atom_id res chain seq x y z
N MET A 1 0.75 8.45 1.50
CA MET A 1 0.28 9.82 1.19
C MET A 1 -0.86 9.70 0.19
N GLY A 2 -1.84 10.59 0.23
CA GLY A 2 -2.83 10.68 -0.85
C GLY A 2 -2.19 11.21 -2.13
N ILE A 3 -2.73 10.81 -3.28
CA ILE A 3 -2.29 11.29 -4.59
C ILE A 3 -3.46 11.97 -5.29
N SER A 4 -3.19 12.83 -6.27
CA SER A 4 -4.22 13.57 -7.01
C SER A 4 -5.04 12.71 -7.97
N VAL A 5 -4.63 11.47 -8.20
CA VAL A 5 -5.36 10.50 -9.03
C VAL A 5 -6.30 9.68 -8.15
N GLY A 6 -7.57 9.60 -8.53
CA GLY A 6 -8.58 8.85 -7.77
C GLY A 6 -9.82 8.53 -8.59
N THR A 7 -10.80 7.92 -7.93
CA THR A 7 -12.11 7.58 -8.50
C THR A 7 -13.16 8.55 -7.96
N MET A 8 -13.98 9.11 -8.86
CA MET A 8 -15.14 9.93 -8.49
C MET A 8 -16.42 9.13 -8.75
N ILE A 9 -17.26 9.02 -7.72
CA ILE A 9 -18.59 8.41 -7.82
C ILE A 9 -19.61 9.53 -7.81
N MET A 10 -20.51 9.54 -8.79
CA MET A 10 -21.69 10.39 -8.83
C MET A 10 -22.92 9.50 -8.73
N GLY A 11 -23.82 9.82 -7.80
CA GLY A 11 -25.04 9.06 -7.57
C GLY A 11 -26.26 9.97 -7.49
N ARG A 12 -27.42 9.45 -7.87
CA ARG A 12 -28.75 10.02 -7.61
C ARG A 12 -29.67 8.90 -7.13
N ILE A 13 -30.64 9.23 -6.29
CA ILE A 13 -31.75 8.30 -5.99
C ILE A 13 -32.66 8.31 -7.21
N LEU A 14 -32.97 7.12 -7.74
CA LEU A 14 -33.89 6.93 -8.85
C LEU A 14 -35.22 6.43 -8.31
N ASP A 15 -36.31 7.10 -8.67
CA ASP A 15 -37.66 6.74 -8.23
C ASP A 15 -38.41 5.81 -9.21
N ASP A 16 -37.79 5.42 -10.34
CA ASP A 16 -38.07 4.23 -11.16
C ASP A 16 -37.43 4.36 -12.57
N GLN A 17 -36.98 3.21 -13.11
CA GLN A 17 -36.58 2.90 -14.50
C GLN A 17 -36.24 4.05 -15.48
N GLU A 18 -35.23 4.87 -15.17
CA GLU A 18 -34.53 5.62 -16.22
C GLU A 18 -33.29 4.85 -16.68
N ASP A 19 -33.31 4.43 -17.95
CA ASP A 19 -32.25 3.71 -18.64
C ASP A 19 -30.87 4.33 -18.39
N LEU A 20 -30.00 3.55 -17.76
CA LEU A 20 -28.56 3.77 -17.73
C LEU A 20 -28.03 3.68 -19.17
N LYS A 21 -27.99 4.81 -19.89
CA LYS A 21 -27.33 4.89 -21.20
C LYS A 21 -25.84 4.63 -21.02
N GLU A 22 -25.40 3.50 -21.58
CA GLU A 22 -24.02 3.05 -21.78
C GLU A 22 -23.03 3.28 -20.61
N SER A 23 -22.93 2.28 -19.74
CA SER A 23 -21.71 1.92 -19.01
C SER A 23 -21.85 0.51 -18.43
N LYS A 24 -20.75 -0.12 -18.00
CA LYS A 24 -20.81 -1.41 -17.28
C LYS A 24 -21.74 -1.26 -16.07
N SER A 25 -22.83 -2.02 -16.02
CA SER A 25 -23.82 -2.00 -14.95
C SER A 25 -23.92 -3.34 -14.23
N PHE A 26 -24.46 -3.32 -13.02
CA PHE A 26 -24.95 -4.49 -12.29
C PHE A 26 -26.17 -4.07 -11.47
N GLU A 27 -27.03 -5.02 -11.16
CA GLU A 27 -28.22 -4.81 -10.31
C GLU A 27 -28.04 -5.59 -8.99
N LEU A 28 -28.58 -5.04 -7.90
CA LEU A 28 -28.50 -5.64 -6.58
C LEU A 28 -29.87 -5.57 -5.90
N ASP A 29 -30.41 -6.73 -5.54
CA ASP A 29 -31.59 -6.84 -4.70
C ASP A 29 -31.18 -6.83 -3.22
N LEU A 30 -31.42 -5.71 -2.54
CA LEU A 30 -31.10 -5.53 -1.13
C LEU A 30 -32.01 -6.32 -0.17
N THR A 31 -33.04 -7.00 -0.69
CA THR A 31 -33.90 -7.88 0.11
C THR A 31 -33.32 -9.28 0.29
N GLN A 32 -32.28 -9.63 -0.47
CA GLN A 32 -31.61 -10.93 -0.41
C GLN A 32 -30.22 -10.81 0.24
N PRO A 33 -29.66 -11.91 0.79
CA PRO A 33 -28.27 -11.93 1.23
C PRO A 33 -27.33 -11.56 0.09
N VAL A 34 -26.44 -10.61 0.37
CA VAL A 34 -25.52 -10.07 -0.62
C VAL A 34 -24.31 -11.01 -0.78
N ILE A 35 -24.24 -11.69 -1.92
CA ILE A 35 -23.14 -12.61 -2.27
C ILE A 35 -22.22 -12.02 -3.36
N PRO A 36 -20.92 -12.39 -3.39
CA PRO A 36 -20.02 -11.96 -4.47
C PRO A 36 -20.50 -12.43 -5.85
N PHE A 37 -20.44 -11.55 -6.84
CA PHE A 37 -20.71 -11.86 -8.24
C PHE A 37 -19.55 -12.64 -8.87
N GLU A 38 -19.88 -13.57 -9.78
CA GLU A 38 -18.90 -14.16 -10.70
C GLU A 38 -18.46 -13.15 -11.76
N SER A 39 -19.38 -12.32 -12.24
CA SER A 39 -19.14 -11.23 -13.17
C SER A 39 -20.25 -10.16 -13.04
N PRO A 40 -19.91 -8.86 -13.11
CA PRO A 40 -18.56 -8.33 -13.24
C PRO A 40 -17.84 -8.23 -11.89
N GLN A 41 -16.59 -8.70 -11.81
CA GLN A 41 -15.81 -8.73 -10.57
C GLN A 41 -15.61 -7.36 -9.90
N TRP A 42 -15.61 -6.27 -10.68
CA TRP A 42 -15.48 -4.91 -10.11
C TRP A 42 -16.70 -4.52 -9.25
N GLY A 43 -17.87 -5.12 -9.48
CA GLY A 43 -19.08 -4.87 -8.68
C GLY A 43 -18.91 -5.33 -7.24
N ASN A 44 -18.07 -6.35 -6.98
CA ASN A 44 -17.86 -6.91 -5.66
C ASN A 44 -17.27 -5.91 -4.66
N TYR A 45 -16.50 -4.91 -5.12
CA TYR A 45 -15.98 -3.85 -4.24
C TYR A 45 -17.09 -2.92 -3.75
N VAL A 46 -18.05 -2.58 -4.62
CA VAL A 46 -19.20 -1.72 -4.26
C VAL A 46 -20.16 -2.48 -3.36
N VAL A 47 -20.51 -3.70 -3.78
CA VAL A 47 -21.51 -4.53 -3.11
C VAL A 47 -21.02 -5.02 -1.75
N GLY A 48 -19.73 -5.34 -1.60
CA GLY A 48 -19.17 -5.71 -0.31
C GLY A 48 -19.20 -4.57 0.71
N VAL A 49 -18.98 -3.32 0.27
CA VAL A 49 -19.12 -2.14 1.14
C VAL A 49 -20.58 -1.95 1.56
N LEU A 50 -21.53 -2.07 0.63
CA LEU A 50 -22.96 -1.94 0.94
C LEU A 50 -23.43 -3.01 1.93
N ALA A 51 -23.06 -4.28 1.70
CA ALA A 51 -23.44 -5.40 2.56
C ALA A 51 -22.98 -5.17 4.01
N LEU A 52 -21.70 -4.85 4.20
CA LEU A 52 -21.12 -4.64 5.53
C LEU A 52 -21.68 -3.38 6.20
N PHE A 53 -22.07 -2.37 5.43
CA PHE A 53 -22.66 -1.15 5.97
C PHE A 53 -24.07 -1.42 6.53
N LEU A 54 -24.87 -2.25 5.86
CA LEU A 54 -26.21 -2.64 6.31
C LEU A 54 -26.18 -3.50 7.58
N GLU A 55 -25.08 -4.19 7.86
CA GLU A 55 -24.89 -4.95 9.10
C GLU A 55 -24.53 -4.09 10.31
N LEU A 56 -24.19 -2.79 10.12
CA LEU A 56 -23.84 -1.91 11.23
C LEU A 56 -25.09 -1.54 12.04
N PRO A 57 -25.09 -1.75 13.38
CA PRO A 57 -26.21 -1.35 14.21
C PRO A 57 -26.40 0.18 14.15
N ILE A 58 -27.64 0.59 13.88
CA ILE A 58 -28.06 2.00 13.89
C ILE A 58 -27.78 2.58 15.27
N GLY A 59 -26.99 3.66 15.35
CA GLY A 59 -26.64 4.33 16.60
C GLY A 59 -25.28 3.93 17.23
N SER A 60 -24.40 3.26 16.48
CA SER A 60 -23.06 2.81 16.90
C SER A 60 -22.02 3.90 17.23
N GLY A 61 -22.43 5.16 17.44
CA GLY A 61 -21.52 6.22 17.91
C GLY A 61 -20.56 6.77 16.86
N LEU A 62 -20.91 6.70 15.57
CA LEU A 62 -20.17 7.33 14.46
C LEU A 62 -20.41 8.85 14.37
N SER A 63 -20.32 9.56 15.49
CA SER A 63 -20.81 10.95 15.59
C SER A 63 -19.77 12.03 15.24
N SER A 64 -18.57 11.64 14.78
CA SER A 64 -17.54 12.56 14.30
C SER A 64 -17.08 12.17 12.89
N SER A 65 -16.67 13.15 12.08
CA SER A 65 -16.13 12.86 10.74
C SER A 65 -14.94 11.93 10.78
N ALA A 66 -14.03 12.10 11.76
CA ALA A 66 -12.86 11.24 11.92
C ALA A 66 -13.22 9.78 12.28
N SER A 67 -14.24 9.57 13.13
CA SER A 67 -14.70 8.21 13.45
C SER A 67 -15.38 7.53 12.26
N ILE A 68 -16.08 8.29 11.42
CA ILE A 68 -16.65 7.79 10.16
C ILE A 68 -15.54 7.40 9.17
N GLU A 69 -14.53 8.24 8.96
CA GLU A 69 -13.44 7.97 8.01
C GLU A 69 -12.67 6.69 8.35
N VAL A 70 -12.36 6.49 9.64
CA VAL A 70 -11.70 5.26 10.12
C VAL A 70 -12.62 4.04 9.97
N ALA A 71 -13.91 4.18 10.34
CA ALA A 71 -14.87 3.10 10.19
C ALA A 71 -15.05 2.68 8.71
N MET A 72 -15.14 3.66 7.80
CA MET A 72 -15.19 3.42 6.36
C MET A 72 -13.94 2.71 5.85
N SER A 73 -12.76 3.10 6.35
CA SER A 73 -11.49 2.44 5.99
C SER A 73 -11.48 0.96 6.38
N LEU A 74 -11.94 0.64 7.59
CA LEU A 74 -12.05 -0.73 8.10
C LEU A 74 -13.05 -1.55 7.30
N LEU A 75 -14.20 -0.95 6.99
CA LEU A 75 -15.27 -1.58 6.23
C LEU A 75 -14.84 -1.88 4.78
N CYS A 76 -14.20 -0.92 4.12
CA CYS A 76 -13.62 -1.13 2.78
C CYS A 76 -12.55 -2.21 2.78
N CYS A 77 -11.69 -2.25 3.81
CA CYS A 77 -10.69 -3.31 3.97
C CYS A 77 -11.36 -4.69 4.10
N LYS A 78 -12.42 -4.78 4.92
CA LYS A 78 -13.18 -6.02 5.11
C LYS A 78 -13.95 -6.43 3.84
N ALA A 79 -14.44 -5.47 3.07
CA ALA A 79 -15.07 -5.71 1.77
C ALA A 79 -14.07 -6.31 0.78
N GLU A 80 -12.86 -5.76 0.69
CA GLU A 80 -11.81 -6.26 -0.20
C GLU A 80 -11.35 -7.67 0.19
N GLN A 81 -11.27 -7.96 1.49
CA GLN A 81 -10.96 -9.31 1.99
C GLN A 81 -12.06 -10.33 1.71
N THR A 82 -13.32 -9.96 1.97
CA THR A 82 -14.46 -10.91 1.91
C THR A 82 -15.01 -11.07 0.50
N TYR A 83 -15.19 -9.96 -0.22
CA TYR A 83 -15.83 -9.92 -1.54
C TYR A 83 -14.81 -9.81 -2.68
N GLY A 84 -13.65 -9.18 -2.44
CA GLY A 84 -12.53 -9.14 -3.38
C GLY A 84 -11.61 -10.36 -3.29
N ASN A 85 -11.71 -11.15 -2.21
CA ASN A 85 -10.84 -12.30 -1.91
C ASN A 85 -9.33 -11.95 -1.94
N VAL A 86 -8.98 -10.74 -1.50
CA VAL A 86 -7.60 -10.28 -1.39
C VAL A 86 -7.27 -10.10 0.09
N PRO A 87 -6.28 -10.80 0.67
CA PRO A 87 -5.95 -10.69 2.09
C PRO A 87 -5.18 -9.41 2.43
N CYS A 88 -5.62 -8.25 1.90
CA CYS A 88 -4.95 -6.97 2.02
C CYS A 88 -4.95 -6.45 3.47
N GLY A 89 -3.98 -5.59 3.78
CA GLY A 89 -3.98 -4.78 5.00
C GLY A 89 -4.74 -3.46 4.81
N ILE A 90 -4.88 -2.69 5.90
CA ILE A 90 -5.71 -1.47 5.95
C ILE A 90 -5.10 -0.24 5.24
N MET A 91 -3.81 -0.29 4.88
CA MET A 91 -3.04 0.90 4.46
C MET A 91 -3.68 1.68 3.31
N ASN A 92 -4.20 0.99 2.28
CA ASN A 92 -4.74 1.60 1.08
C ASN A 92 -6.04 2.37 1.40
N GLN A 93 -6.97 1.71 2.08
CA GLN A 93 -8.27 2.26 2.43
C GLN A 93 -8.10 3.40 3.44
N TYR A 94 -7.25 3.20 4.45
CA TYR A 94 -6.94 4.22 5.45
C TYR A 94 -6.33 5.47 4.82
N THR A 95 -5.35 5.32 3.92
CA THR A 95 -4.76 6.47 3.23
C THR A 95 -5.76 7.16 2.31
N SER A 96 -6.62 6.40 1.62
CA SER A 96 -7.63 6.96 0.71
C SER A 96 -8.67 7.80 1.46
N CYS A 97 -9.06 7.40 2.67
CA CYS A 97 -10.06 8.11 3.46
C CYS A 97 -9.47 9.26 4.28
N LEU A 98 -8.25 9.13 4.82
CA LEU A 98 -7.69 10.08 5.79
C LEU A 98 -6.57 10.98 5.24
N ALA A 99 -6.21 10.90 3.96
CA ALA A 99 -5.15 11.74 3.41
C ALA A 99 -5.45 13.24 3.51
N LYS A 100 -4.40 14.00 3.85
CA LYS A 100 -4.40 15.46 3.88
C LYS A 100 -3.38 16.01 2.88
N ALA A 101 -3.72 17.14 2.25
CA ALA A 101 -2.81 17.86 1.37
C ALA A 101 -1.51 18.20 2.10
N ASP A 102 -0.37 18.16 1.38
CA ASP A 102 0.97 18.43 1.90
C ASP A 102 1.40 17.57 3.12
N HIS A 103 0.78 16.39 3.34
CA HIS A 103 1.17 15.48 4.42
C HIS A 103 1.38 14.05 3.94
N VAL A 104 2.35 13.38 4.56
CA VAL A 104 2.40 11.91 4.59
C VAL A 104 1.76 11.43 5.89
N ILE A 105 1.24 10.20 5.88
CA ILE A 105 0.53 9.61 7.04
C ILE A 105 1.38 8.45 7.54
N LEU A 106 1.76 8.49 8.82
CA LEU A 106 2.25 7.33 9.53
C LEU A 106 1.05 6.63 10.17
N ILE A 107 0.83 5.38 9.80
CA ILE A 107 -0.32 4.58 10.27
C ILE A 107 0.20 3.51 11.23
N ASP A 108 -0.38 3.45 12.42
CA ASP A 108 -0.26 2.28 13.30
C ASP A 108 -1.39 1.30 12.95
N CYS A 109 -1.05 0.26 12.19
CA CYS A 109 -2.01 -0.75 11.74
C CYS A 109 -2.49 -1.69 12.85
N GLN A 110 -1.87 -1.71 14.02
CA GLN A 110 -2.33 -2.52 15.16
C GLN A 110 -3.48 -1.80 15.88
N ASN A 111 -3.32 -0.49 16.09
CA ASN A 111 -4.27 0.33 16.84
C ASN A 111 -5.24 1.12 15.94
N ASN A 112 -5.04 1.08 14.62
CA ASN A 112 -5.75 1.88 13.62
C ASN A 112 -5.70 3.38 13.89
N THR A 113 -4.60 3.85 14.48
CA THR A 113 -4.32 5.27 14.74
C THR A 113 -3.35 5.81 13.71
N SER A 114 -3.26 7.14 13.60
CA SER A 114 -2.36 7.77 12.65
C SER A 114 -1.79 9.10 13.15
N ARG A 115 -0.62 9.43 12.60
CA ARG A 115 0.07 10.69 12.75
C ARG A 115 0.33 11.29 11.37
N TYR A 116 0.09 12.59 11.23
CA TYR A 116 0.46 13.32 10.02
C TYR A 116 1.86 13.87 10.15
N VAL A 117 2.67 13.66 9.10
CA VAL A 117 4.00 14.26 8.94
C VAL A 117 3.92 15.26 7.80
N LEU A 118 4.27 16.51 8.10
CA LEU A 118 4.25 17.59 7.11
C LEU A 118 5.28 17.32 6.01
N PHE A 119 4.84 17.32 4.77
CA PHE A 119 5.67 17.14 3.58
C PHE A 119 5.35 18.26 2.57
N ASN A 120 5.94 19.43 2.80
CA ASN A 120 5.61 20.66 2.07
C ASN A 120 6.83 21.38 1.48
N ASP A 121 7.99 20.71 1.38
CA ASP A 121 9.18 21.29 0.75
C ASP A 121 8.94 21.43 -0.77
N LYS A 122 8.82 22.67 -1.23
CA LYS A 122 8.50 23.00 -2.62
C LYS A 122 9.65 22.72 -3.59
N ASN A 123 10.85 22.43 -3.08
CA ASN A 123 12.00 22.00 -3.87
C ASN A 123 12.06 20.49 -4.07
N LEU A 124 11.21 19.73 -3.39
CA LEU A 124 11.13 18.27 -3.49
C LEU A 124 9.87 17.84 -4.22
N CYS A 125 9.93 16.64 -4.77
CA CYS A 125 8.83 15.98 -5.45
C CYS A 125 8.95 14.48 -5.24
N ILE A 126 7.80 13.80 -5.27
CA ILE A 126 7.74 12.35 -5.34
C ILE A 126 7.49 11.96 -6.80
N LEU A 127 8.46 11.30 -7.42
CA LEU A 127 8.33 10.71 -8.75
C LEU A 127 7.91 9.25 -8.61
N VAL A 128 6.68 8.95 -9.02
CA VAL A 128 6.19 7.58 -9.19
C VAL A 128 6.51 7.13 -10.61
N THR A 129 7.20 6.01 -10.75
CA THR A 129 7.55 5.42 -12.05
C THR A 129 6.92 4.04 -12.19
N ASN A 130 5.98 3.89 -13.11
CA ASN A 130 5.37 2.61 -13.43
C ASN A 130 6.23 1.87 -14.46
N SER A 131 6.66 0.65 -14.11
CA SER A 131 7.38 -0.29 -14.98
C SER A 131 6.56 -0.73 -16.20
N ASN A 132 5.23 -0.62 -16.12
CA ASN A 132 4.24 -1.18 -17.03
C ASN A 132 4.35 -2.71 -17.22
N VAL A 133 5.11 -3.39 -16.36
CA VAL A 133 5.17 -4.85 -16.33
C VAL A 133 4.22 -5.38 -15.27
N LYS A 134 3.47 -6.41 -15.66
CA LYS A 134 2.54 -7.14 -14.81
C LYS A 134 2.93 -8.60 -14.83
N TYR A 135 3.17 -9.16 -13.66
CA TYR A 135 3.33 -10.59 -13.48
C TYR A 135 1.98 -11.21 -13.10
N ASP A 136 1.74 -12.43 -13.54
CA ASP A 136 0.62 -13.23 -13.05
C ASP A 136 0.88 -13.66 -11.59
N LEU A 137 -0.18 -14.08 -10.90
CA LEU A 137 -0.12 -14.67 -9.55
C LEU A 137 0.33 -13.72 -8.42
N VAL A 138 0.26 -12.40 -8.62
CA VAL A 138 0.59 -11.41 -7.56
C VAL A 138 -0.24 -11.67 -6.30
N SER A 139 -1.55 -11.90 -6.45
CA SER A 139 -2.46 -12.14 -5.33
C SER A 139 -2.12 -13.41 -4.55
N GLU A 140 -1.70 -14.47 -5.24
CA GLU A 140 -1.34 -15.76 -4.63
C GLU A 140 -0.03 -15.66 -3.87
N LYS A 141 1.01 -15.06 -4.48
CA LYS A 141 2.30 -14.80 -3.81
C LYS A 141 2.14 -13.86 -2.63
N PHE A 142 1.25 -12.88 -2.75
CA PHE A 142 0.90 -11.99 -1.65
C PHE A 142 0.28 -12.78 -0.49
N ALA A 143 -0.71 -13.65 -0.76
CA ALA A 143 -1.32 -14.51 0.24
C ALA A 143 -0.31 -15.49 0.88
N GLU A 144 0.61 -16.06 0.08
CA GLU A 144 1.68 -16.91 0.58
C GLU A 144 2.57 -16.15 1.58
N ASN A 145 3.02 -14.94 1.24
CA ASN A 145 3.84 -14.12 2.12
C ASN A 145 3.10 -13.75 3.43
N VAL A 146 1.80 -13.47 3.37
CA VAL A 146 0.96 -13.28 4.57
C VAL A 146 0.99 -14.53 5.44
N GLY A 147 0.77 -15.71 4.84
CA GLY A 147 0.82 -16.99 5.54
C GLY A 147 2.18 -17.27 6.19
N GLN A 148 3.28 -16.98 5.50
CA GLN A 148 4.64 -17.13 6.03
C GLN A 148 4.86 -16.24 7.28
N CYS A 149 4.41 -14.99 7.23
CA CYS A 149 4.53 -14.06 8.36
C CYS A 149 3.67 -14.49 9.56
N GLN A 150 2.44 -14.95 9.32
CA GLN A 150 1.57 -15.48 10.37
C GLN A 150 2.16 -16.74 11.01
N TYR A 151 2.75 -17.62 10.21
CA TYR A 151 3.41 -18.82 10.70
C TYR A 151 4.64 -18.49 11.55
N ALA A 152 5.44 -17.50 11.12
CA ALA A 152 6.57 -17.01 11.90
C ALA A 152 6.14 -16.43 13.27
N ALA A 153 5.07 -15.63 13.31
CA ALA A 153 4.53 -15.10 14.55
C ALA A 153 4.12 -16.22 15.53
N LYS A 154 3.44 -17.27 15.01
CA LYS A 154 3.06 -18.45 15.81
C LYS A 154 4.27 -19.18 16.39
N ILE A 155 5.35 -19.35 15.63
CA ILE A 155 6.60 -19.98 16.11
C ILE A 155 7.24 -19.17 17.25
N LEU A 156 7.12 -17.84 17.18
CA LEU A 156 7.62 -16.92 18.21
C LEU A 156 6.68 -16.82 19.43
N GLY A 157 5.49 -17.45 19.39
CA GLY A 157 4.50 -17.38 20.47
C GLY A 157 3.67 -16.09 20.48
N HIS A 158 3.65 -15.36 19.37
CA HIS A 158 2.96 -14.07 19.24
C HIS A 158 1.73 -14.14 18.35
N GLN A 159 0.80 -13.19 18.54
CA GLN A 159 -0.33 -13.03 17.62
C GLN A 159 0.13 -12.46 16.27
N THR A 160 1.05 -11.49 16.32
CA THR A 160 1.59 -10.83 15.13
C THR A 160 3.10 -10.64 15.25
N LEU A 161 3.77 -10.38 14.12
CA LEU A 161 5.19 -10.04 14.14
C LEU A 161 5.48 -8.67 14.80
N ARG A 162 4.46 -7.86 15.07
CA ARG A 162 4.57 -6.59 15.81
C ARG A 162 4.85 -6.82 17.30
N ASP A 163 4.42 -7.95 17.84
CA ASP A 163 4.57 -8.27 19.26
C ASP A 163 5.97 -8.80 19.62
N VAL A 164 6.83 -9.01 18.61
CA VAL A 164 8.23 -9.40 18.79
C VAL A 164 8.98 -8.24 19.45
N ALA A 165 9.49 -8.47 20.66
CA ALA A 165 10.03 -7.42 21.51
C ALA A 165 11.42 -6.94 21.06
N SER A 166 12.20 -7.80 20.39
CA SER A 166 13.53 -7.44 19.92
C SER A 166 13.98 -8.27 18.71
N ILE A 167 14.96 -7.75 17.96
CA ILE A 167 15.59 -8.52 16.88
C ILE A 167 16.35 -9.75 17.42
N ASP A 168 16.82 -9.72 18.67
CA ASP A 168 17.58 -10.82 19.26
C ASP A 168 16.66 -11.97 19.65
N GLU A 169 15.45 -11.69 20.15
CA GLU A 169 14.40 -12.69 20.31
C GLU A 169 14.11 -13.39 18.97
N PHE A 170 13.95 -12.61 17.90
CA PHE A 170 13.73 -13.16 16.56
C PHE A 170 14.89 -14.03 16.08
N LYS A 171 16.15 -13.59 16.27
CA LYS A 171 17.34 -14.36 15.87
C LYS A 171 17.45 -15.70 16.61
N GLN A 172 17.07 -15.76 17.90
CA GLN A 172 17.09 -17.01 18.67
C GLN A 172 16.11 -18.06 18.14
N ALA A 173 15.07 -17.64 17.41
CA ALA A 173 14.10 -18.55 16.80
C ALA A 173 14.52 -19.02 15.39
N ARG A 174 15.73 -18.67 14.91
CA ARG A 174 16.22 -19.01 13.57
C ARG A 174 16.06 -20.49 13.23
N ASP A 175 16.50 -21.37 14.13
CA ASP A 175 16.51 -22.82 13.91
C ASP A 175 15.11 -23.45 14.02
N LYS A 176 14.11 -22.68 14.45
CA LYS A 176 12.71 -23.12 14.53
C LYS A 176 11.92 -22.81 13.26
N MET A 177 12.51 -22.11 12.30
CA MET A 177 11.84 -21.63 11.08
C MET A 177 12.51 -22.17 9.83
N SER A 178 11.71 -22.34 8.76
CA SER A 178 12.30 -22.54 7.43
C SER A 178 13.13 -21.32 7.02
N PRO A 179 14.12 -21.49 6.11
CA PRO A 179 14.87 -20.35 5.58
C PRO A 179 14.00 -19.26 4.97
N VAL A 180 12.91 -19.63 4.29
CA VAL A 180 11.96 -18.68 3.66
C VAL A 180 11.17 -17.93 4.71
N THR A 181 10.51 -18.64 5.64
CA THR A 181 9.71 -18.07 6.73
C THR A 181 10.51 -17.04 7.53
N TYR A 182 11.74 -17.37 7.88
CA TYR A 182 12.63 -16.45 8.59
C TYR A 182 12.96 -15.20 7.77
N ARG A 183 13.26 -15.32 6.47
CA ARG A 183 13.52 -14.15 5.62
C ARG A 183 12.30 -13.23 5.55
N ARG A 184 11.09 -13.78 5.41
CA ARG A 184 9.84 -12.98 5.40
C ARG A 184 9.63 -12.24 6.71
N ALA A 185 9.79 -12.92 7.84
CA ALA A 185 9.67 -12.30 9.15
C ALA A 185 10.74 -11.23 9.41
N HIS A 186 12.00 -11.50 9.00
CA HIS A 186 13.09 -10.54 9.10
C HIS A 186 12.76 -9.22 8.39
N TYR A 187 12.24 -9.30 7.16
CA TYR A 187 11.79 -8.10 6.45
C TYR A 187 10.74 -7.34 7.25
N VAL A 188 9.65 -8.01 7.68
CA VAL A 188 8.54 -7.32 8.34
C VAL A 188 8.98 -6.65 9.64
N ILE A 189 9.74 -7.35 10.49
CA ILE A 189 10.23 -6.84 11.77
C ILE A 189 11.11 -5.60 11.55
N THR A 190 12.08 -5.70 10.64
CA THR A 190 13.01 -4.60 10.37
C THR A 190 12.38 -3.44 9.61
N GLU A 191 11.39 -3.71 8.75
CA GLU A 191 10.68 -2.66 8.00
C GLU A 191 9.80 -1.81 8.91
N MET A 192 9.22 -2.38 9.97
CA MET A 192 8.49 -1.60 10.97
C MET A 192 9.40 -0.57 11.66
N GLN A 193 10.63 -0.97 12.01
CA GLN A 193 11.64 -0.06 12.58
C GLN A 193 12.07 1.01 11.58
N ARG A 194 12.39 0.62 10.34
CA ARG A 194 12.73 1.56 9.26
C ARG A 194 11.60 2.55 8.97
N THR A 195 10.34 2.13 9.07
CA THR A 195 9.18 3.00 8.84
C THR A 195 9.07 4.08 9.92
N GLN A 196 9.29 3.72 11.19
CA GLN A 196 9.32 4.69 12.29
C GLN A 196 10.49 5.68 12.14
N ALA A 197 11.69 5.17 11.84
CA ALA A 197 12.87 5.99 11.58
C ALA A 197 12.65 6.93 10.37
N GLY A 198 12.03 6.43 9.30
CA GLY A 198 11.75 7.22 8.10
C GLY A 198 10.75 8.34 8.35
N ALA A 199 9.73 8.11 9.18
CA ALA A 199 8.81 9.17 9.60
C ALA A 199 9.55 10.27 10.39
N GLN A 200 10.43 9.89 11.30
CA GLN A 200 11.25 10.84 12.07
C GLN A 200 12.22 11.62 11.18
N ALA A 201 12.86 10.94 10.22
CA ALA A 201 13.77 11.58 9.25
C ALA A 201 13.03 12.62 8.40
N LEU A 202 11.82 12.32 7.93
CA LEU A 202 10.99 13.28 7.20
C LEU A 202 10.59 14.48 8.07
N GLU A 203 10.19 14.27 9.33
CA GLU A 203 9.87 15.36 10.27
C GLU A 203 11.06 16.29 10.50
N ASN A 204 12.26 15.71 10.61
CA ASN A 204 13.50 16.45 10.80
C ASN A 204 14.06 17.04 9.50
N ARG A 205 13.42 16.77 8.35
CA ARG A 205 13.93 17.08 7.00
C ARG A 205 15.32 16.50 6.73
N ASP A 206 15.65 15.39 7.37
CA ASP A 206 16.88 14.64 7.12
C ASP A 206 16.68 13.71 5.90
N TYR A 207 16.78 14.30 4.72
CA TYR A 207 16.58 13.58 3.46
C TYR A 207 17.71 12.61 3.14
N ASN A 208 18.87 12.73 3.79
CA ASN A 208 19.97 11.77 3.64
C ASN A 208 19.66 10.48 4.40
N GLU A 209 19.19 10.60 5.64
CA GLU A 209 18.73 9.42 6.40
C GLU A 209 17.50 8.79 5.75
N PHE A 210 16.53 9.60 5.32
CA PHE A 210 15.37 9.08 4.60
C PHE A 210 15.75 8.36 3.31
N SER A 211 16.73 8.89 2.56
CA SER A 211 17.31 8.24 1.38
C SER A 211 17.88 6.87 1.70
N HIS A 212 18.72 6.80 2.74
CA HIS A 212 19.33 5.55 3.19
C HIS A 212 18.25 4.50 3.50
N LEU A 213 17.25 4.88 4.31
CA LEU A 213 16.14 4.01 4.70
C LEU A 213 15.28 3.54 3.51
N MET A 214 15.04 4.40 2.51
CA MET A 214 14.32 4.00 1.28
C MET A 214 15.06 2.88 0.54
N TYR A 215 16.37 3.03 0.39
CA TYR A 215 17.19 2.04 -0.31
C TYR A 215 17.34 0.75 0.50
N GLU A 216 17.50 0.83 1.81
CA GLU A 216 17.50 -0.36 2.68
C GLU A 216 16.17 -1.11 2.62
N SER A 217 15.05 -0.39 2.59
CA SER A 217 13.73 -0.98 2.39
C SER A 217 13.64 -1.71 1.05
N HIS A 218 14.11 -1.10 -0.05
CA HIS A 218 14.13 -1.76 -1.36
C HIS A 218 15.00 -3.03 -1.35
N GLU A 219 16.21 -2.94 -0.81
CA GLU A 219 17.10 -4.09 -0.67
C GLU A 219 16.47 -5.20 0.18
N SER A 220 15.75 -4.83 1.23
CA SER A 220 15.08 -5.80 2.08
C SER A 220 13.87 -6.45 1.40
N LEU A 221 13.10 -5.69 0.64
CA LEU A 221 12.02 -6.21 -0.23
C LEU A 221 12.56 -7.17 -1.28
N ARG A 222 13.73 -6.87 -1.85
CA ARG A 222 14.39 -7.71 -2.85
C ARG A 222 14.95 -9.00 -2.25
N LYS A 223 15.74 -8.89 -1.17
CA LYS A 223 16.52 -10.02 -0.61
C LYS A 223 15.76 -10.87 0.40
N TYR A 224 14.99 -10.22 1.27
CA TYR A 224 14.33 -10.88 2.40
C TYR A 224 12.84 -11.14 2.15
N PHE A 225 12.14 -10.21 1.51
CA PHE A 225 10.74 -10.42 1.16
C PHE A 225 10.52 -11.04 -0.22
N GLU A 226 11.51 -10.92 -1.11
CA GLU A 226 11.54 -11.47 -2.47
C GLU A 226 10.28 -11.10 -3.29
N VAL A 227 9.87 -9.84 -3.20
CA VAL A 227 8.73 -9.27 -3.96
C VAL A 227 9.16 -8.26 -5.02
N SER A 228 10.45 -7.94 -5.13
CA SER A 228 10.95 -7.15 -6.25
C SER A 228 11.07 -7.99 -7.53
N CYS A 229 11.43 -7.35 -8.63
CA CYS A 229 11.75 -7.99 -9.90
C CYS A 229 12.82 -7.19 -10.65
N VAL A 230 13.37 -7.76 -11.74
CA VAL A 230 14.47 -7.12 -12.49
C VAL A 230 14.10 -5.73 -12.99
N GLU A 231 12.84 -5.52 -13.35
CA GLU A 231 12.32 -4.24 -13.82
C GLU A 231 12.32 -3.19 -12.72
N LEU A 232 11.81 -3.53 -11.54
CA LEU A 232 11.78 -2.64 -10.39
C LEU A 232 13.19 -2.30 -9.92
N ASP A 233 14.07 -3.31 -9.85
CA ASP A 233 15.47 -3.14 -9.48
C ASP A 233 16.19 -2.19 -10.46
N GLN A 234 15.99 -2.41 -11.76
CA GLN A 234 16.57 -1.54 -12.80
C GLN A 234 16.06 -0.10 -12.68
N LEU A 235 14.76 0.11 -12.44
CA LEU A 235 14.19 1.45 -12.25
C LEU A 235 14.78 2.16 -11.02
N VAL A 236 14.97 1.44 -9.91
CA VAL A 236 15.58 2.00 -8.71
C VAL A 236 17.04 2.38 -8.95
N ASP A 237 17.82 1.53 -9.62
CA ASP A 237 19.22 1.80 -9.93
C ASP A 237 19.39 2.97 -10.92
N LEU A 238 18.52 3.05 -11.93
CA LEU A 238 18.50 4.18 -12.87
C LEU A 238 18.16 5.49 -12.17
N ALA A 239 17.16 5.51 -11.29
CA ALA A 239 16.83 6.68 -10.50
C ALA A 239 18.00 7.09 -9.59
N ARG A 240 18.63 6.12 -8.90
CA ARG A 240 19.80 6.35 -8.03
C ARG A 240 20.98 7.01 -8.77
N SER A 241 21.16 6.73 -10.06
CA SER A 241 22.26 7.30 -10.86
C SER A 241 22.14 8.81 -11.14
N VAL A 242 20.99 9.42 -10.83
CA VAL A 242 20.67 10.79 -11.23
C VAL A 242 20.92 11.76 -10.09
N ASP A 243 21.82 12.71 -10.32
CA ASP A 243 22.05 13.80 -9.37
C ASP A 243 20.76 14.59 -9.04
N GLY A 244 20.53 14.78 -7.75
CA GLY A 244 19.32 15.35 -7.17
C GLY A 244 18.23 14.33 -6.83
N VAL A 245 18.42 13.03 -7.09
CA VAL A 245 17.63 11.97 -6.47
C VAL A 245 18.17 11.69 -5.07
N PHE A 246 17.27 11.70 -4.08
CA PHE A 246 17.59 11.32 -2.71
C PHE A 246 17.48 9.80 -2.57
N GLY A 247 16.30 9.23 -2.78
CA GLY A 247 16.05 7.80 -2.57
C GLY A 247 15.04 7.24 -3.54
N SER A 248 15.10 5.93 -3.81
CA SER A 248 14.12 5.23 -4.64
C SER A 248 13.90 3.81 -4.14
N ARG A 249 12.65 3.33 -4.22
CA ARG A 249 12.26 1.95 -3.89
C ARG A 249 11.02 1.52 -4.66
N MET A 250 10.82 0.22 -4.81
CA MET A 250 9.50 -0.29 -5.23
C MET A 250 8.40 0.14 -4.24
N THR A 251 7.16 0.24 -4.71
CA THR A 251 5.99 0.54 -3.88
C THR A 251 4.81 -0.35 -4.24
N GLY A 252 3.91 -0.59 -3.29
CA GLY A 252 2.81 -1.54 -3.43
C GLY A 252 3.25 -2.99 -3.22
N ALA A 253 2.50 -3.93 -3.83
CA ALA A 253 2.66 -5.37 -3.61
C ALA A 253 3.95 -5.97 -4.22
N GLY A 254 4.57 -5.28 -5.18
CA GLY A 254 5.72 -5.80 -5.93
C GLY A 254 5.34 -6.61 -7.16
N PHE A 255 6.30 -7.39 -7.67
CA PHE A 255 6.19 -8.17 -8.90
C PHE A 255 5.78 -7.31 -10.10
N GLY A 256 6.49 -6.20 -10.31
CA GLY A 256 6.18 -5.17 -11.30
C GLY A 256 5.50 -3.95 -10.69
N SER A 257 4.65 -3.26 -11.46
CA SER A 257 4.00 -2.00 -11.04
C SER A 257 5.00 -0.86 -10.85
N CYS A 258 5.00 -0.15 -9.71
CA CYS A 258 5.66 1.15 -9.57
C CYS A 258 6.86 1.15 -8.62
N THR A 259 7.80 2.06 -8.89
CA THR A 259 8.74 2.60 -7.91
C THR A 259 8.31 4.00 -7.46
N VAL A 260 8.77 4.41 -6.29
CA VAL A 260 8.60 5.75 -5.73
C VAL A 260 9.98 6.34 -5.44
N THR A 261 10.22 7.56 -5.93
CA THR A 261 11.51 8.24 -5.87
C THR A 261 11.35 9.62 -5.24
N LEU A 262 12.10 9.91 -4.18
CA LEU A 262 12.24 11.26 -3.64
C LEU A 262 13.31 12.00 -4.44
N VAL A 263 12.95 13.10 -5.08
CA VAL A 263 13.83 13.82 -6.01
C VAL A 263 13.66 15.33 -5.89
N LYS A 264 14.75 16.08 -6.11
CA LYS A 264 14.68 17.53 -6.29
C LYS A 264 13.80 17.84 -7.50
N LYS A 265 12.91 18.81 -7.36
CA LYS A 265 12.01 19.24 -8.44
C LYS A 265 12.77 19.62 -9.72
N SER A 266 13.93 20.24 -9.58
CA SER A 266 14.83 20.59 -10.69
C SER A 266 15.44 19.40 -11.43
N SER A 267 15.46 18.21 -10.81
CA SER A 267 16.06 16.99 -11.35
C SER A 267 15.04 16.01 -11.94
N ILE A 268 13.74 16.31 -11.89
CA ILE A 268 12.67 15.42 -12.38
C ILE A 268 12.85 15.08 -13.85
N GLU A 269 13.00 16.09 -14.72
CA GLU A 269 13.12 15.87 -16.17
C GLU A 269 14.37 15.04 -16.51
N LYS A 270 15.48 15.33 -15.83
CA LYS A 270 16.72 14.55 -15.95
C LYS A 270 16.49 13.10 -15.53
N CYS A 271 15.77 12.87 -14.44
CA CYS A 271 15.45 11.54 -13.94
C CYS A 271 14.59 10.75 -14.92
N MET A 272 13.47 11.34 -15.38
CA MET A 272 12.59 10.73 -16.38
C MET A 272 13.35 10.40 -17.68
N LYS A 273 14.20 11.31 -18.15
CA LYS A 273 15.02 11.11 -19.36
C LYS A 273 16.03 9.97 -19.19
N THR A 274 16.73 9.92 -18.05
CA THR A 274 17.65 8.80 -17.74
C THR A 274 16.93 7.47 -17.71
N ILE A 275 15.76 7.40 -17.07
CA ILE A 275 14.95 6.17 -17.04
C ILE A 275 14.51 5.78 -18.45
N ASN A 276 13.90 6.68 -19.21
CA ASN A 276 13.41 6.40 -20.57
C ASN A 276 14.51 5.93 -21.53
N ASN A 277 15.73 6.45 -21.37
CA ASN A 277 16.84 6.11 -22.27
C ASN A 277 17.50 4.77 -21.93
N ASN A 278 17.37 4.28 -20.70
CA ASN A 278 18.18 3.15 -20.20
C ASN A 278 17.36 2.00 -19.61
N TYR A 279 16.07 2.21 -19.36
CA TYR A 279 15.14 1.14 -19.00
C TYR A 279 14.75 0.38 -20.27
N LYS A 280 14.75 -0.95 -20.21
CA LYS A 280 14.56 -1.79 -21.40
C LYS A 280 13.12 -1.76 -21.91
N ASP A 281 12.17 -1.63 -21.00
CA ASP A 281 10.75 -1.52 -21.30
C ASP A 281 10.29 -0.06 -21.32
N LYS A 282 8.98 0.14 -21.53
CA LYS A 282 8.39 1.48 -21.54
C LYS A 282 7.92 1.85 -20.13
N ALA A 283 8.51 2.87 -19.53
CA ALA A 283 8.04 3.42 -18.25
C ALA A 283 6.95 4.50 -18.44
N SER A 284 6.09 4.66 -17.44
CA SER A 284 5.16 5.79 -17.31
C SER A 284 5.42 6.53 -16.00
N PHE A 285 5.17 7.84 -15.95
CA PHE A 285 5.55 8.67 -14.80
C PHE A 285 4.38 9.48 -14.25
N LEU A 286 4.39 9.69 -12.93
CA LEU A 286 3.54 10.63 -12.22
C LEU A 286 4.40 11.39 -11.20
N SER A 287 4.46 12.71 -11.30
CA SER A 287 5.12 13.58 -10.32
C SER A 287 4.10 14.19 -9.37
N ILE A 288 4.36 14.10 -8.07
CA ILE A 288 3.49 14.59 -6.98
C ILE A 288 4.24 15.66 -6.17
#